data_AF-A0A356SH90-F1
#
_entry.id   AF-A0A356SH90-F1
#
_cell.length_a   1.000
_cell.length_b   1.000
_cell.length_c   1.000
_cell.angle_alpha   90.00
_cell.angle_beta   90.00
_cell.angle_gamma   90.00
#
_symmetry.space_group_name_H-M   'P 1'
#
loop_
_entity.id
_entity.type
_entity.pdbx_description
1 polymer ?
#
loop_
_entity_poly.entity_id
_entity_poly.type
_entity_poly.pdbx_seq_one_letter_code
_entity_poly.pdbx_strand_id
1 'polypeptide(L)'
;MNMMDAVILPMHPEGRKFVAIFAAAALILGLIWEPFFWAGLGLTIWCYYFFRDPERVVPQSDNFIISPADGVVSLIQDVTPPPEMGIGEEP
;
A
#
# COMPACT_ATOMS: atom_id res chain seq x y z
N MET A 1 -9.42 -5.46 -18.85
CA MET A 1 -9.78 -4.66 -17.66
C MET A 1 -11.20 -4.18 -17.84
N ASN A 2 -12.11 -4.64 -16.99
CA ASN A 2 -13.44 -4.04 -16.90
C ASN A 2 -13.30 -2.71 -16.14
N MET A 3 -14.17 -1.75 -16.40
CA MET A 3 -14.13 -0.44 -15.74
C MET A 3 -14.20 -0.54 -14.20
N MET A 4 -14.84 -1.60 -13.69
CA MET A 4 -14.96 -1.86 -12.26
C MET A 4 -13.63 -2.24 -11.59
N ASP A 5 -12.68 -2.82 -12.33
CA ASP A 5 -11.39 -3.26 -11.77
C ASP A 5 -10.48 -2.07 -11.41
N ALA A 6 -10.72 -0.91 -12.01
CA ALA A 6 -10.03 0.34 -11.69
C ALA A 6 -10.56 1.01 -10.41
N VAL A 7 -11.80 0.68 -10.02
CA VAL A 7 -12.49 1.29 -8.87
C VAL A 7 -12.47 0.34 -7.67
N ILE A 8 -12.82 -0.92 -7.89
CA ILE A 8 -12.89 -1.95 -6.86
C ILE A 8 -11.60 -2.76 -6.91
N LEU A 9 -10.60 -2.29 -6.19
CA LEU A 9 -9.30 -2.94 -6.12
C LEU A 9 -9.32 -4.11 -5.12
N PRO A 10 -8.60 -5.21 -5.41
CA PRO A 10 -8.41 -6.25 -4.40
C PRO A 10 -7.75 -5.64 -3.16
N MET A 11 -8.13 -6.12 -1.98
CA MET A 11 -7.62 -5.62 -0.70
C MET A 11 -6.66 -6.63 -0.10
N HIS A 12 -5.55 -6.12 0.43
CA HIS A 12 -4.56 -6.91 1.16
C HIS A 12 -5.24 -7.66 2.33
N PRO A 13 -4.93 -8.95 2.57
CA PRO A 13 -5.61 -9.75 3.59
C PRO A 13 -5.62 -9.12 4.99
N GLU A 14 -4.52 -8.47 5.39
CA GLU A 14 -4.42 -7.77 6.68
C GLU A 14 -5.35 -6.55 6.78
N GLY A 15 -5.65 -5.89 5.66
CA GLY A 15 -6.54 -4.72 5.61
C GLY A 15 -7.97 -5.04 6.07
N ARG A 16 -8.42 -6.29 5.91
CA ARG A 16 -9.77 -6.75 6.29
C ARG A 16 -10.06 -6.50 7.78
N LYS A 17 -9.07 -6.72 8.64
CA LYS A 17 -9.20 -6.53 10.09
C LYS A 17 -9.40 -5.04 10.43
N PHE A 18 -8.61 -4.18 9.80
CA PHE A 18 -8.71 -2.73 10.00
C PHE A 18 -10.03 -2.17 9.49
N VAL A 19 -10.45 -2.54 8.27
CA VAL A 19 -11.75 -2.12 7.72
C VAL A 19 -12.90 -2.55 8.61
N ALA A 20 -12.87 -3.78 9.15
CA ALA A 20 -13.89 -4.25 10.09
C ALA A 20 -13.94 -3.42 11.38
N ILE A 21 -12.77 -3.05 11.94
CA ILE A 21 -12.68 -2.17 13.12
C ILE A 21 -13.25 -0.78 12.81
N PHE A 22 -12.87 -0.18 11.68
CA PHE A 22 -13.38 1.13 11.26
C PHE A 22 -14.90 1.11 11.06
N ALA A 23 -15.42 0.07 10.40
CA ALA A 23 -16.86 -0.10 10.19
C ALA A 23 -17.62 -0.26 11.52
N ALA A 24 -17.09 -1.09 12.44
CA ALA A 24 -17.69 -1.26 13.77
C ALA A 24 -17.68 0.05 14.57
N ALA A 25 -16.57 0.79 14.55
CA ALA A 25 -16.47 2.09 15.20
C ALA A 25 -17.45 3.11 14.60
N ALA A 26 -17.59 3.16 13.28
CA ALA A 26 -18.53 4.04 12.59
C ALA A 26 -19.98 3.77 13.02
N LEU A 27 -20.36 2.49 13.13
CA LEU A 27 -21.69 2.09 13.62
C LEU A 27 -21.92 2.51 15.07
N ILE A 28 -20.97 2.22 15.97
CA ILE A 28 -21.07 2.57 17.40
C ILE A 28 -21.20 4.08 17.58
N LEU A 29 -20.37 4.87 16.89
CA LEU A 29 -20.43 6.32 16.97
C LEU A 29 -21.72 6.89 16.35
N GLY A 30 -22.22 6.25 15.28
CA GLY A 30 -23.49 6.58 14.64
C GLY A 30 -24.70 6.44 15.58
N LEU A 31 -24.67 5.49 16.52
CA LEU A 31 -25.71 5.34 17.54
C LEU A 31 -25.74 6.51 18.53
N ILE A 32 -24.63 7.21 18.71
CA ILE A 32 -24.52 8.38 19.58
C ILE A 32 -25.00 9.62 18.82
N TRP A 33 -24.52 9.81 17.59
CA TRP A 33 -24.87 10.96 16.77
C TRP A 33 -24.66 10.68 15.27
N GLU A 34 -25.70 10.91 14.47
CA GLU A 34 -25.74 10.60 13.03
C GLU A 34 -24.53 11.15 12.22
N PRO A 35 -24.05 12.39 12.41
CA PRO A 35 -22.90 12.90 11.66
C PRO A 35 -21.61 12.08 11.83
N PHE A 36 -21.42 11.42 12.99
CA PHE A 36 -20.26 10.56 13.20
C PHE A 36 -20.31 9.27 12.39
N PHE A 37 -21.50 8.76 12.08
CA PHE A 37 -21.64 7.63 11.16
C PHE A 37 -21.07 7.99 9.79
N TRP A 38 -21.47 9.14 9.24
CA TRP A 38 -21.02 9.58 7.91
C TRP A 38 -19.51 9.85 7.86
N ALA A 39 -18.94 10.49 8.89
CA ALA A 39 -17.50 10.66 9.01
C ALA A 39 -16.77 9.30 9.12
N GLY A 40 -17.27 8.39 9.95
CA GLY A 40 -16.72 7.04 10.12
C GLY A 40 -16.82 6.19 8.85
N LEU A 41 -17.90 6.33 8.08
CA LEU A 41 -18.09 5.66 6.80
C LEU A 41 -17.06 6.14 5.78
N GLY A 42 -16.83 7.45 5.69
CA GLY A 42 -15.78 8.02 4.85
C GLY A 42 -14.39 7.49 5.22
N LEU A 43 -14.07 7.41 6.51
CA LEU A 43 -12.83 6.82 7.01
C LEU A 43 -12.72 5.32 6.73
N THR A 44 -13.83 4.58 6.79
CA THR A 44 -13.87 3.15 6.46
C THR A 44 -13.54 2.93 4.97
N ILE A 45 -14.10 3.76 4.08
CA ILE A 45 -13.80 3.73 2.64
C ILE A 45 -12.33 4.10 2.41
N TRP A 46 -11.82 5.14 3.06
CA TRP A 46 -10.40 5.51 3.00
C TRP A 46 -9.50 4.36 3.46
N CYS A 47 -9.85 3.69 4.56
CA CYS A 47 -9.10 2.54 5.08
C CYS A 47 -9.06 1.39 4.06
N TYR A 48 -10.19 1.08 3.41
CA TYR A 48 -10.22 0.10 2.33
C TYR A 48 -9.24 0.46 1.19
N TYR A 49 -9.27 1.71 0.72
CA TYR A 49 -8.37 2.16 -0.35
C TYR A 49 -6.90 2.29 0.08
N PHE A 50 -6.63 2.48 1.37
CA PHE A 50 -5.26 2.46 1.90
C PHE A 50 -4.64 1.06 1.80
N PHE A 51 -5.42 0.02 2.10
CA PHE A 51 -5.00 -1.38 2.02
C PHE A 51 -5.26 -2.04 0.66
N ARG A 52 -5.54 -1.25 -0.38
CA ARG A 52 -5.66 -1.78 -1.75
C ARG A 52 -4.35 -2.41 -2.20
N ASP A 53 -4.45 -3.53 -2.91
CA ASP A 53 -3.31 -4.28 -3.40
C ASP A 53 -3.51 -4.65 -4.88
N PRO A 54 -3.50 -3.67 -5.80
CA PRO A 54 -3.61 -3.93 -7.23
C PRO A 54 -2.52 -4.87 -7.72
N GLU A 55 -2.84 -5.66 -8.72
CA GLU A 55 -1.84 -6.42 -9.48
C GLU A 55 -0.83 -5.46 -10.12
N ARG A 56 0.47 -5.70 -9.88
CA ARG A 56 1.57 -4.90 -10.42
C ARG A 56 2.31 -5.68 -11.49
N VAL A 57 2.54 -5.07 -12.64
CA VAL A 57 3.33 -5.65 -13.73
C VAL A 57 4.70 -5.00 -13.75
N VAL A 58 5.75 -5.80 -13.55
CA VAL A 58 7.14 -5.31 -13.55
C VAL A 58 7.84 -5.75 -14.85
N PRO A 59 8.42 -4.83 -15.63
CA PRO A 59 9.16 -5.19 -16.84
C PRO A 59 10.38 -6.06 -16.50
N GLN A 60 10.63 -7.09 -17.32
CA GLN A 60 11.72 -8.06 -17.13
C GLN A 60 12.77 -7.91 -18.24
N SER A 61 14.05 -7.83 -17.87
CA SER A 61 15.21 -7.79 -18.76
C SER A 61 16.49 -7.96 -17.94
N ASP A 62 17.50 -8.62 -18.51
CA ASP A 62 18.82 -8.78 -17.86
C ASP A 62 19.57 -7.45 -17.68
N ASN A 63 19.16 -6.40 -18.41
CA ASN A 63 19.82 -5.10 -18.42
C ASN A 63 19.05 -4.02 -17.62
N PHE A 64 18.05 -4.40 -16.82
CA PHE A 64 17.24 -3.44 -16.06
C PHE A 64 17.55 -3.48 -14.57
N ILE A 65 17.73 -2.29 -13.99
CA ILE A 65 17.63 -2.05 -12.55
C ILE A 65 16.30 -1.34 -12.31
N ILE A 66 15.40 -1.97 -11.57
CA ILE A 66 14.05 -1.45 -11.32
C ILE A 66 14.00 -0.76 -9.97
N SER A 67 13.37 0.42 -9.92
CA SER A 67 13.14 1.11 -8.65
C SER A 67 12.21 0.28 -7.74
N PRO A 68 12.55 0.08 -6.46
CA PRO A 68 11.70 -0.69 -5.55
C PRO A 68 10.42 0.04 -5.13
N ALA A 69 10.40 1.38 -5.25
CA ALA A 69 9.29 2.23 -4.85
C ALA A 69 9.24 3.53 -5.67
N ASP A 70 8.11 4.21 -5.62
CA ASP A 70 7.96 5.57 -6.11
C ASP A 70 8.64 6.56 -5.15
N GLY A 71 9.31 7.58 -5.69
CA GLY A 71 10.00 8.57 -4.88
C GLY A 71 11.03 9.38 -5.67
N VAL A 72 11.98 9.96 -4.95
CA VAL A 72 13.09 10.72 -5.52
C VAL A 72 14.39 10.02 -5.16
N VAL A 73 15.23 9.77 -6.17
CA VAL A 73 16.59 9.27 -5.94
C VAL A 73 17.46 10.44 -5.48
N SER A 74 17.89 10.39 -4.21
CA SER A 74 18.69 11.46 -3.61
C SER A 74 20.19 11.33 -3.89
N LEU A 75 20.71 10.11 -4.00
CA LEU A 75 22.14 9.85 -4.16
C LEU A 75 22.34 8.49 -4.84
N ILE A 76 23.25 8.46 -5.81
CA ILE A 76 23.82 7.25 -6.40
C ILE A 76 25.33 7.40 -6.28
N GLN A 77 25.99 6.43 -5.66
CA GLN A 77 27.43 6.41 -5.47
C GLN A 77 27.92 4.97 -5.35
N ASP A 78 29.18 4.76 -5.72
CA ASP A 78 29.88 3.50 -5.48
C ASP A 78 30.21 3.41 -3.98
N VAL A 79 29.92 2.26 -3.38
CA VAL A 79 30.15 1.99 -1.96
C VAL A 79 30.65 0.58 -1.79
N THR A 80 31.59 0.38 -0.86
CA THR A 80 31.98 -0.96 -0.43
C THR A 80 30.72 -1.73 0.01
N PRO A 81 30.45 -2.90 -0.57
CA PRO A 81 29.24 -3.65 -0.29
C PRO A 81 29.21 -4.17 1.15
N PRO A 82 28.02 -4.34 1.76
CA PRO A 82 27.89 -4.93 3.08
C PRO A 82 28.41 -6.37 3.12
N PRO A 83 29.09 -6.81 4.20
CA PRO A 83 29.65 -8.16 4.31
C PRO A 83 28.60 -9.27 4.13
N GLU A 84 27.34 -9.01 4.49
CA GLU A 84 26.22 -9.95 4.35
C GLU A 84 25.91 -10.31 2.90
N MET A 85 26.37 -9.50 1.93
CA MET A 85 26.18 -9.76 0.51
C MET A 85 27.24 -10.70 -0.09
N GLY A 86 28.42 -10.84 0.54
CA GLY A 86 29.47 -11.76 0.09
C GLY A 86 30.09 -11.46 -1.29
N ILE A 87 30.05 -10.20 -1.75
CA ILE A 87 30.44 -9.79 -3.11
C ILE A 87 31.78 -9.02 -3.19
N GLY A 88 32.56 -8.96 -2.11
CA GLY A 88 33.90 -8.35 -2.07
C GLY A 88 34.01 -7.15 -1.12
N GLU A 89 35.17 -6.48 -1.12
CA GLU A 89 35.41 -5.27 -0.31
C GLU A 89 35.71 -4.02 -1.16
N GLU A 90 35.69 -4.16 -2.49
CA GLU A 90 35.89 -3.03 -3.40
C GLU A 90 34.55 -2.38 -3.77
N PRO A 91 34.49 -1.04 -3.89
CA PRO A 91 33.32 -0.30 -4.39
C PRO A 91 33.03 -0.55 -5.87
#